data_AF-A0A814DDK3-F1
#
_entry.id   AF-A0A814DDK3-F1
#
_cell.length_a   1.000
_cell.length_b   1.000
_cell.length_c   1.000
_cell.angle_alpha   90.00
_cell.angle_beta   90.00
_cell.angle_gamma   90.00
#
_symmetry.space_group_name_H-M   'P 1'
#
loop_
_entity.id
_entity.type
_entity.pdbx_description
1 polymer ?
#
loop_
_entity_poly.entity_id
_entity_poly.type
_entity_poly.pdbx_seq_one_letter_code
_entity_poly.pdbx_strand_id
1 'polypeptide(L)'
;MSNEEIKNPKRKLKSDDDEKWSQLSREQIIQRCQQLEKHVEQLRNTIVKKKGKESNEKKTKTMRPFDFSKQPKRHIFLKFFYLGWEYHGFVVQETTSETVEDFLFGALMKTRLIEQRATSNYHRCGRTDRGE
;
A
#
# COMPACT_ATOMS: atom_id res chain seq x y z
N MET A 1 -0.11 12.36 2.79
CA MET A 1 -1.45 11.96 2.35
C MET A 1 -1.33 10.58 1.74
N SER A 2 -1.79 9.56 2.45
CA SER A 2 -1.86 8.19 1.95
C SER A 2 -3.02 7.53 2.70
N ASN A 3 -4.15 7.43 2.00
CA ASN A 3 -5.33 6.67 2.41
C ASN A 3 -4.92 5.20 2.48
N GLU A 4 -4.78 4.64 3.68
CA GLU A 4 -4.85 3.20 3.85
C GLU A 4 -6.33 2.81 3.78
N GLU A 5 -6.69 2.14 2.68
CA GLU A 5 -8.00 1.56 2.46
C GLU A 5 -8.40 0.69 3.65
N ILE A 6 -9.41 1.15 4.40
CA ILE A 6 -10.11 0.30 5.34
C ILE A 6 -10.80 -0.78 4.50
N LYS A 7 -10.18 -1.96 4.41
CA LYS A 7 -10.79 -3.16 3.82
C LYS A 7 -12.07 -3.48 4.60
N ASN A 8 -13.19 -2.95 4.14
CA ASN A 8 -14.50 -3.32 4.63
C ASN A 8 -14.84 -4.69 4.03
N PRO A 9 -14.89 -5.79 4.80
CA PRO A 9 -15.33 -7.05 4.26
C PRO A 9 -16.81 -6.89 3.93
N LYS A 10 -17.13 -6.72 2.63
CA LYS A 10 -18.51 -6.72 2.13
C LYS A 10 -19.14 -8.06 2.52
N ARG A 11 -19.84 -8.09 3.65
CA ARG A 11 -20.71 -9.20 4.03
C ARG A 11 -21.79 -9.27 2.96
N LYS A 12 -21.75 -10.29 2.09
CA LYS A 12 -22.85 -10.56 1.16
C LYS A 12 -24.12 -10.75 2.01
N LEU A 13 -25.14 -9.90 1.83
CA LEU A 13 -26.47 -10.19 2.39
C LEU A 13 -26.91 -11.51 1.76
N LYS A 14 -27.08 -12.55 2.58
CA LYS A 14 -27.53 -13.87 2.10
C LYS A 14 -29.05 -13.85 2.05
N SER A 15 -29.64 -14.50 1.05
CA SER A 15 -31.09 -14.71 0.90
C SER A 15 -31.75 -15.27 2.16
N ASP A 16 -31.01 -16.05 2.96
CA ASP A 16 -31.48 -16.67 4.21
C ASP A 16 -31.81 -15.66 5.32
N ASP A 17 -31.30 -14.42 5.21
CA ASP A 17 -31.62 -13.37 6.18
C ASP A 17 -33.08 -12.90 6.03
N ASP A 18 -33.61 -12.82 4.80
CA ASP A 18 -34.96 -12.28 4.53
C ASP A 18 -36.08 -13.19 5.07
N GLU A 19 -35.92 -14.50 4.92
CA GLU A 19 -36.86 -15.50 5.44
C GLU A 19 -36.86 -15.52 6.97
N LYS A 20 -35.69 -15.32 7.57
CA LYS A 20 -35.51 -15.20 9.01
C LYS A 20 -36.18 -13.94 9.57
N TRP A 21 -36.03 -12.77 8.93
CA TRP A 21 -36.64 -11.53 9.41
C TRP A 21 -38.17 -11.55 9.29
N SER A 22 -38.70 -12.27 8.31
CA SER A 22 -40.15 -12.42 8.08
C SER A 22 -40.85 -13.26 9.17
N GLN A 23 -40.10 -14.10 9.90
CA GLN A 23 -40.64 -14.96 10.96
C GLN A 23 -40.57 -14.34 12.36
N LEU A 24 -39.92 -13.18 12.52
CA LEU A 24 -39.78 -12.51 13.82
C LEU A 24 -41.00 -11.63 14.13
N SER A 25 -41.40 -11.60 15.39
CA SER A 25 -42.44 -10.68 15.87
C SER A 25 -41.94 -9.23 15.85
N ARG A 26 -42.87 -8.27 15.79
CA ARG A 26 -42.56 -6.83 15.83
C ARG A 26 -41.69 -6.46 17.03
N GLU A 27 -41.94 -7.07 18.18
CA GLU A 27 -41.20 -6.85 19.43
C GLU A 27 -39.76 -7.36 19.31
N GLN A 28 -39.56 -8.53 18.70
CA GLN A 28 -38.23 -9.11 18.49
C GLN A 28 -37.39 -8.26 17.53
N ILE A 29 -38.03 -7.69 16.50
CA ILE A 29 -37.39 -6.76 15.57
C ILE A 29 -36.96 -5.48 16.31
N ILE A 30 -37.84 -4.89 17.12
CA ILE A 30 -37.52 -3.70 17.92
C ILE A 30 -36.35 -3.97 18.87
N GLN A 31 -36.39 -5.11 19.57
CA GLN A 31 -35.32 -5.53 20.47
C GLN A 31 -33.98 -5.68 19.73
N ARG A 32 -34.02 -6.23 18.51
CA ARG A 32 -32.82 -6.39 17.68
C ARG A 32 -32.27 -5.04 17.20
N CYS A 33 -33.12 -4.10 16.82
CA CYS A 33 -32.69 -2.74 16.46
C CYS A 33 -31.98 -2.04 17.61
N GLN A 34 -32.56 -2.07 18.81
CA GLN A 34 -31.95 -1.49 20.02
C GLN A 34 -30.59 -2.14 20.35
N GLN A 35 -30.47 -3.45 20.17
CA GLN A 35 -29.21 -4.16 20.37
C GLN A 35 -28.15 -3.73 19.36
N LEU A 36 -28.52 -3.58 18.08
CA LEU A 36 -27.61 -3.14 17.02
C LEU A 36 -27.15 -1.69 17.24
N GLU A 37 -28.07 -0.80 17.63
CA GLU A 37 -27.74 0.59 17.97
C GLU A 37 -26.70 0.66 19.10
N LYS A 38 -26.92 -0.08 20.20
CA LYS A 38 -25.93 -0.19 21.30
C LYS A 38 -24.58 -0.72 20.82
N HIS A 39 -24.58 -1.71 19.93
CA HIS A 39 -23.35 -2.31 19.43
C HIS A 39 -22.57 -1.35 18.52
N VAL A 40 -23.26 -0.60 17.65
CA VAL A 40 -22.66 0.44 16.82
C VAL A 40 -22.03 1.52 17.69
N GLU A 41 -22.71 1.94 18.76
CA GLU A 41 -22.19 2.93 19.71
C GLU A 41 -20.91 2.43 20.40
N GLN A 42 -20.88 1.17 20.84
CA GLN A 42 -19.68 0.55 21.43
C GLN A 42 -18.50 0.49 20.44
N LEU A 43 -18.77 0.12 19.17
CA LEU A 43 -17.74 0.06 18.13
C LEU A 43 -17.18 1.45 17.82
N ARG A 44 -18.03 2.47 17.72
CA ARG A 44 -17.61 3.87 17.54
C ARG A 44 -16.68 4.32 18.66
N ASN A 45 -17.06 4.08 19.91
CA ASN A 45 -16.23 4.42 21.08
C ASN A 45 -14.89 3.67 21.09
N THR A 46 -14.87 2.41 20.65
CA THR A 46 -13.64 1.62 20.53
C THR A 46 -12.71 2.17 19.46
N ILE A 47 -13.24 2.60 18.31
CA ILE A 47 -12.48 3.24 17.24
C ILE A 47 -11.86 4.55 17.71
N VAL A 48 -12.65 5.41 18.38
CA VAL A 48 -12.15 6.68 18.95
C VAL A 48 -11.04 6.43 19.97
N LYS A 49 -11.23 5.45 20.86
CA LYS A 49 -10.22 5.07 21.87
C LYS A 49 -8.95 4.49 21.25
N LYS A 50 -9.05 3.73 20.16
CA LYS A 50 -7.90 3.21 19.41
C LYS A 50 -7.14 4.34 18.72
N LYS A 51 -7.86 5.26 18.06
CA LYS A 51 -7.29 6.44 17.40
C LYS A 51 -6.56 7.36 18.39
N GLY A 52 -7.11 7.54 19.59
CA GLY A 52 -6.46 8.31 20.68
C GLY A 52 -5.30 7.59 21.39
N LYS A 53 -5.15 6.27 21.23
CA LYS A 53 -3.97 5.52 21.70
C LYS A 53 -2.85 5.43 20.67
N GLU A 54 -3.19 5.49 19.38
CA GLU A 54 -2.21 5.60 18.28
C GLU A 54 -1.60 7.01 18.20
N SER A 55 -2.27 8.04 18.73
CA SER A 55 -1.71 9.40 18.87
C SER A 55 -0.77 9.57 20.06
N ASN A 56 -0.46 8.51 20.82
CA ASN A 56 0.77 8.49 21.61
C ASN A 56 1.92 8.20 20.66
N GLU A 57 2.16 9.19 19.79
CA GLU A 57 3.24 9.23 18.84
C GLU A 57 4.52 8.87 19.57
N LYS A 58 5.03 7.66 19.31
CA LYS A 58 6.48 7.49 19.24
C LYS A 58 6.92 8.65 18.38
N LYS A 59 7.49 9.70 18.98
CA LYS A 59 8.15 10.79 18.27
C LYS A 59 9.08 10.10 17.29
N THR A 60 8.63 9.89 16.06
CA THR A 60 9.46 9.45 14.97
C THR A 60 10.43 10.59 14.90
N LYS A 61 11.65 10.38 15.41
CA LYS A 61 12.74 11.33 15.23
C LYS A 61 12.67 11.65 13.75
N THR A 62 12.26 12.87 13.43
CA THR A 62 12.13 13.31 12.04
C THR A 62 13.52 13.11 11.47
N MET A 63 13.67 12.03 10.70
CA MET A 63 14.97 11.66 10.18
C MET A 63 15.39 12.85 9.34
N ARG A 64 16.56 13.41 9.67
CA ARG A 64 17.10 14.55 8.93
C ARG A 64 17.05 14.19 7.44
N PRO A 65 16.60 15.10 6.57
CA PRO A 65 16.57 14.85 5.14
C PRO A 65 17.98 14.50 4.69
N PHE A 66 18.09 13.46 3.86
CA PHE A 66 19.37 13.07 3.30
C PHE A 66 19.79 14.08 2.25
N ASP A 67 20.97 14.66 2.42
CA ASP A 67 21.49 15.71 1.56
C ASP A 67 22.48 15.11 0.56
N PHE A 68 22.02 14.94 -0.68
CA PHE A 68 22.83 14.41 -1.79
C PHE A 68 23.96 15.34 -2.22
N SER A 69 23.92 16.63 -1.87
CA SER A 69 24.98 17.59 -2.25
C SER A 69 26.27 17.38 -1.46
N LYS A 70 26.16 16.79 -0.26
CA LYS A 70 27.28 16.55 0.66
C LYS A 70 27.99 15.21 0.42
N GLN A 71 27.47 14.39 -0.49
CA GLN A 71 28.00 13.05 -0.77
C GLN A 71 28.79 13.03 -2.07
N PRO A 72 29.93 12.33 -2.13
CA PRO A 72 30.70 12.19 -3.36
C PRO A 72 29.89 11.40 -4.40
N LYS A 73 29.92 11.86 -5.65
CA LYS A 73 29.28 11.20 -6.79
C LYS A 73 30.34 10.57 -7.69
N ARG A 74 30.06 9.36 -8.20
CA ARG A 74 30.94 8.64 -9.12
C ARG A 74 30.12 7.88 -10.15
N HIS A 75 30.64 7.77 -11.36
CA HIS A 75 30.10 6.85 -12.35
C HIS A 75 30.47 5.41 -12.01
N ILE A 76 29.53 4.50 -12.19
CA ILE A 76 29.69 3.07 -11.95
C ILE A 76 29.11 2.27 -13.11
N PHE A 77 29.62 1.06 -13.30
CA PHE A 77 29.00 0.05 -14.14
C PHE A 77 28.38 -1.02 -13.25
N LEU A 78 27.12 -1.37 -13.51
CA LEU A 78 26.39 -2.41 -12.80
C LEU A 78 26.22 -3.62 -13.71
N LYS A 79 26.69 -4.78 -13.25
CA LYS A 79 26.39 -6.08 -13.85
C LYS A 79 25.52 -6.85 -12.87
N PHE A 80 24.35 -7.28 -13.32
CA PHE A 80 23.39 -8.02 -12.51
C PHE A 80 22.63 -9.01 -13.40
N PHE A 81 21.92 -9.93 -12.76
CA PHE A 81 21.05 -10.91 -13.39
C PHE A 81 19.68 -10.86 -12.74
N TYR A 82 18.65 -11.25 -13.47
CA TYR A 82 17.27 -11.33 -12.97
C TYR A 82 16.55 -12.48 -13.66
N LEU A 83 15.52 -13.02 -13.00
CA LEU A 83 14.63 -14.00 -13.59
C LEU A 83 13.55 -13.26 -14.39
N GLY A 84 13.47 -13.47 -15.69
CA GLY A 84 12.61 -12.67 -16.58
C GLY A 84 11.11 -13.00 -16.57
N TRP A 85 10.70 -14.10 -15.95
CA TRP A 85 9.33 -14.65 -16.06
C TRP A 85 8.25 -13.75 -15.44
N GLU A 86 8.57 -13.06 -14.35
CA GLU A 86 7.63 -12.18 -13.63
C GLU A 86 7.71 -10.72 -14.08
N TYR A 87 8.58 -10.39 -15.04
CA TYR A 87 8.84 -9.01 -15.43
C TYR A 87 8.51 -8.77 -16.90
N HIS A 88 8.01 -7.58 -17.20
CA HIS A 88 7.70 -7.11 -18.55
C HIS A 88 8.96 -6.62 -19.30
N GLY A 89 10.05 -7.37 -19.17
CA GLY A 89 11.35 -7.03 -19.73
C GLY A 89 12.15 -6.05 -18.86
N PHE A 90 13.28 -5.62 -19.40
CA PHE A 90 14.20 -4.75 -18.68
C PHE A 90 13.70 -3.31 -18.62
N VAL A 91 13.29 -2.77 -19.76
CA VAL A 91 13.03 -1.33 -19.94
C VAL A 91 11.65 -0.94 -19.46
N VAL A 92 11.55 0.17 -18.72
CA VAL A 92 10.27 0.77 -18.32
C VAL A 92 9.44 1.13 -19.55
N GLN A 93 8.17 0.75 -19.51
CA GLN A 93 7.15 1.06 -20.50
C GLN A 93 6.07 1.94 -19.85
N GLU A 94 5.41 2.79 -20.62
CA GLU A 94 4.35 3.68 -20.08
C GLU A 94 3.16 2.90 -19.52
N THR A 95 2.94 1.68 -20.01
CA THR A 95 1.79 0.84 -19.66
C THR A 95 1.98 0.06 -18.35
N THR A 96 3.22 -0.17 -17.91
CA THR A 96 3.53 -1.14 -16.84
C THR A 96 4.75 -0.72 -16.01
N SER A 97 4.62 -0.76 -14.68
CA SER A 97 5.71 -0.58 -13.72
C SER A 97 6.42 -1.89 -13.33
N GLU A 98 5.95 -3.04 -13.81
CA GLU A 98 6.52 -4.37 -13.51
C GLU A 98 7.74 -4.70 -14.38
N THR A 99 8.66 -3.75 -14.51
CA THR A 99 9.89 -3.91 -15.30
C THR A 99 11.10 -3.85 -14.38
N VAL A 100 12.16 -4.56 -14.76
CA VAL A 100 13.36 -4.68 -13.91
C VAL A 100 13.98 -3.32 -13.63
N GLU A 101 13.96 -2.42 -14.62
CA GLU A 101 14.48 -1.06 -14.48
C GLU A 101 13.66 -0.25 -13.45
N ASP A 102 12.33 -0.37 -13.39
CA ASP A 102 11.52 0.32 -12.37
C ASP A 102 11.90 -0.11 -10.95
N PHE A 103 12.00 -1.43 -10.72
CA PHE A 103 12.42 -1.97 -9.44
C PHE A 103 13.86 -1.59 -9.08
N LEU A 104 14.77 -1.61 -10.06
CA LEU A 104 16.16 -1.20 -9.87
C LEU A 104 16.25 0.26 -9.43
N PHE A 105 15.59 1.17 -10.14
CA PHE A 105 15.58 2.59 -9.78
C PHE A 105 14.89 2.84 -8.44
N GLY A 106 13.80 2.13 -8.16
CA GLY A 106 13.15 2.14 -6.85
C GLY A 106 14.10 1.74 -5.73
N ALA A 107 14.92 0.70 -5.93
CA ALA A 107 15.92 0.26 -4.95
C ALA A 107 17.06 1.28 -4.79
N LEU A 108 17.58 1.85 -5.88
CA LEU A 108 18.65 2.85 -5.85
C LEU A 108 18.22 4.15 -5.14
N MET A 109 16.97 4.58 -5.34
CA MET A 109 16.41 5.74 -4.63
C MET A 109 16.19 5.43 -3.14
N LYS A 110 15.62 4.26 -2.80
CA LYS A 110 15.42 3.84 -1.40
C LYS A 110 16.73 3.74 -0.62
N THR A 111 17.80 3.28 -1.28
CA THR A 111 19.16 3.18 -0.70
C THR A 111 19.95 4.48 -0.77
N ARG A 112 19.37 5.56 -1.31
CA ARG A 112 19.99 6.89 -1.43
C ARG A 112 21.28 6.92 -2.26
N LEU A 113 21.38 6.01 -3.23
CA LEU A 113 22.49 5.96 -4.19
C LEU A 113 22.29 6.96 -5.34
N ILE A 114 21.03 7.26 -5.65
CA ILE A 114 20.64 8.27 -6.64
C ILE A 114 19.50 9.12 -6.06
N GLU A 115 19.41 10.35 -6.55
CA GLU A 115 18.33 11.28 -6.18
C GLU A 115 17.09 11.05 -7.05
N GLN A 116 17.28 11.07 -8.37
CA GLN A 116 16.25 10.81 -9.37
C GLN A 116 16.84 10.10 -10.57
N ARG A 117 16.02 9.32 -11.26
CA ARG A 117 16.40 8.64 -12.49
C ARG A 117 16.82 9.60 -13.62
N ALA A 118 16.15 10.73 -13.76
CA ALA A 118 16.40 11.69 -14.83
C ALA A 118 17.77 12.38 -14.72
N THR A 119 18.29 12.54 -13.50
CA THR A 119 19.55 13.25 -13.23
C THR A 119 20.75 12.30 -13.01
N SER A 120 20.54 10.99 -13.08
CA SER A 120 21.57 10.00 -12.74
C SER A 120 22.50 9.62 -13.90
N ASN A 121 22.40 10.28 -15.06
CA ASN A 121 23.20 9.99 -16.27
C ASN A 121 23.24 8.49 -16.60
N TYR A 122 22.06 7.87 -16.58
CA TYR A 122 21.93 6.44 -16.74
C TYR A 122 21.98 6.01 -18.20
N HIS A 123 22.76 4.97 -18.47
CA HIS A 123 22.83 4.29 -19.76
C HIS A 123 22.62 2.79 -19.56
N ARG A 124 22.00 2.15 -20.56
CA ARG A 124 21.77 0.71 -20.62
C ARG A 124 22.45 0.10 -21.83
N CYS A 125 23.05 -1.07 -21.63
CA CYS A 125 23.76 -1.78 -22.70
C CYS A 125 22.85 -2.66 -23.56
N GLY A 126 21.59 -2.88 -23.15
CA GLY A 126 20.66 -3.74 -23.88
C GLY A 126 19.22 -3.54 -23.44
N ARG A 127 18.31 -3.97 -24.30
CA ARG A 127 16.88 -4.17 -23.99
C ARG A 127 16.66 -5.66 -23.81
N THR A 128 15.71 -6.05 -22.98
CA THR A 128 15.16 -7.41 -23.02
C THR A 128 13.66 -7.30 -23.15
N ASP A 129 13.08 -8.17 -23.96
CA ASP A 129 11.64 -8.32 -24.06
C ASP A 129 11.11 -9.14 -22.87
N ARG A 130 9.79 -9.24 -22.76
CA ARG A 130 9.13 -10.05 -21.73
C ARG A 130 9.55 -11.51 -21.91
N GLY A 131 10.00 -12.14 -20.83
CA GLY A 131 10.28 -13.58 -20.84
C GLY A 131 8.97 -14.34 -20.86
N GLU A 132 8.78 -15.22 -21.84
CA GLU A 132 7.80 -16.31 -21.76
C GLU A 132 8.38 -17.51 -21.00
#